data_AF-A0A2V9QVE8-F1
#
_entry.id   AF-A0A2V9QVE8-F1
#
_cell.length_a   1.000
_cell.length_b   1.000
_cell.length_c   1.000
_cell.angle_alpha   90.00
_cell.angle_beta   90.00
_cell.angle_gamma   90.00
#
_symmetry.space_group_name_H-M   'P 1'
#
loop_
_entity.id
_entity.type
_entity.pdbx_description
1 polymer ?
#
loop_
_entity_poly.entity_id
_entity_poly.type
_entity_poly.pdbx_seq_one_letter_code
_entity_poly.pdbx_strand_id
1 'polypeptide(L)' 'MAQSTTVRFAVIGDYGTAGQNELDVSSLVKSWNPDFIITVGDNNYPDGWASTIDRNIGQYYHD' A
#
# COMPACT_ATOMS: atom_id res chain seq x y z
N MET A 1 -32.97 10.10 10.02
CA MET A 1 -31.66 9.92 10.69
C MET A 1 -30.63 9.78 9.59
N ALA A 2 -29.63 10.64 9.49
CA ALA A 2 -28.55 10.40 8.52
C ALA A 2 -27.70 9.23 9.01
N GLN A 3 -27.51 8.21 8.17
CA GLN A 3 -26.57 7.12 8.44
C GLN A 3 -25.16 7.71 8.36
N SER A 4 -24.43 7.72 9.47
CA SER A 4 -23.01 8.11 9.45
C SER A 4 -22.21 6.95 8.88
N THR A 5 -21.64 7.12 7.69
CA THR A 5 -20.66 6.18 7.13
C THR A 5 -19.29 6.50 7.71
N THR A 6 -18.69 5.55 8.42
CA THR A 6 -17.28 5.67 8.84
C THR A 6 -16.39 5.31 7.67
N VAL A 7 -15.43 6.19 7.35
CA VAL A 7 -14.35 5.89 6.39
C VAL A 7 -13.08 5.60 7.18
N ARG A 8 -12.41 4.49 6.84
CA ARG A 8 -11.11 4.09 7.35
C ARG A 8 -10.13 4.03 6.20
N PHE A 9 -9.03 4.76 6.29
CA PHE A 9 -7.97 4.70 5.29
C PHE A 9 -6.61 4.58 5.96
N ALA A 10 -5.67 3.95 5.26
CA ALA A 10 -4.27 3.87 5.69
C ALA A 10 -3.43 4.89 4.91
N VAL A 11 -2.37 5.38 5.54
CA VAL A 11 -1.40 6.29 4.94
C VAL A 11 -0.03 5.64 5.07
N ILE A 12 0.64 5.41 3.94
CA ILE A 12 1.98 4.81 3.90
C ILE A 12 2.91 5.63 3.02
N GLY A 13 4.21 5.57 3.29
CA GLY A 13 5.27 6.19 2.50
C GLY A 13 6.55 5.36 2.60
N ASP A 14 7.52 5.68 1.76
CA ASP A 14 8.87 5.08 1.82
C ASP A 14 8.82 3.55 1.78
N TYR A 15 8.08 3.03 0.79
CA TYR A 15 7.86 1.60 0.56
C TYR A 15 8.31 1.22 -0.87
N GLY A 16 8.24 -0.06 -1.22
CA GLY A 16 8.50 -0.48 -2.59
C GLY A 16 9.92 -0.92 -2.89
N THR A 17 10.54 -1.55 -1.89
CA THR A 17 11.54 -2.58 -2.14
C THR A 17 10.89 -3.95 -1.92
N ALA A 18 10.83 -4.78 -2.95
CA ALA A 18 10.25 -6.11 -2.84
C ALA A 18 10.93 -6.96 -1.75
N GLY A 19 10.16 -7.79 -1.06
CA GLY A 19 10.69 -8.73 -0.08
C GLY A 19 9.74 -8.99 1.09
N GLN A 20 10.22 -9.76 2.07
CA GLN A 20 9.42 -10.15 3.24
C GLN A 20 8.91 -8.94 4.02
N ASN A 21 9.74 -7.90 4.19
CA ASN A 21 9.34 -6.70 4.92
C ASN A 21 8.15 -5.98 4.26
N GLU A 22 8.14 -5.89 2.92
CA GLU A 22 7.03 -5.27 2.18
C GLU A 22 5.76 -6.13 2.29
N LEU A 23 5.89 -7.45 2.20
CA LEU A 23 4.78 -8.38 2.41
C LEU A 23 4.19 -8.30 3.82
N ASP A 24 5.04 -8.17 4.84
CA ASP A 24 4.61 -8.09 6.24
C ASP A 24 3.87 -6.77 6.50
N VAL A 25 4.37 -5.66 5.97
CA VAL A 25 3.70 -4.34 6.04
C VAL A 25 2.39 -4.36 5.27
N SER A 26 2.35 -4.90 4.05
CA SER A 26 1.11 -4.99 3.28
C SER A 26 0.07 -5.84 4.00
N SER A 27 0.49 -6.93 4.64
CA SER A 27 -0.40 -7.80 5.43
C SER A 27 -0.94 -7.07 6.67
N LEU A 28 -0.10 -6.31 7.37
CA LEU A 28 -0.50 -5.48 8.50
C LEU A 28 -1.53 -4.42 8.08
N VAL A 29 -1.26 -3.69 7.01
CA VAL A 29 -2.16 -2.63 6.52
C VAL A 29 -3.50 -3.23 6.07
N LYS A 30 -3.49 -4.34 5.32
CA LYS A 30 -4.70 -5.06 4.91
C LYS A 30 -5.49 -5.59 6.12
N SER A 31 -4.83 -5.99 7.21
CA SER A 31 -5.50 -6.47 8.43
C SER A 31 -6.37 -5.41 9.11
N TRP A 32 -6.12 -4.13 8.87
CA TRP A 32 -6.96 -3.05 9.40
C TRP A 32 -8.29 -2.89 8.65
N ASN A 33 -8.45 -3.59 7.52
CA ASN A 33 -9.57 -3.53 6.60
C ASN A 33 -9.92 -2.08 6.19
N PRO A 34 -8.96 -1.33 5.59
CA PRO A 34 -9.22 0.03 5.13
C PRO A 34 -10.11 0.02 3.87
N ASP A 35 -10.87 1.09 3.67
CA ASP A 35 -11.64 1.34 2.46
C ASP A 35 -10.72 1.67 1.27
N PHE A 36 -9.58 2.31 1.55
CA PHE A 36 -8.51 2.59 0.60
C PHE A 36 -7.18 2.91 1.30
N ILE A 37 -6.09 2.85 0.55
CA ILE A 37 -4.75 3.22 0.99
C ILE A 37 -4.30 4.44 0.18
N ILE A 38 -3.74 5.44 0.85
CA ILE A 38 -3.05 6.56 0.20
C ILE A 38 -1.55 6.46 0.44
N THR A 39 -0.78 6.87 -0.55
CA THR A 39 0.69 6.84 -0.51
C THR A 39 1.23 8.25 -0.48
N VAL A 40 2.23 8.55 0.36
CA VAL A 40 2.84 9.89 0.45
C VAL A 40 4.12 10.07 -0.37
N GLY A 41 4.55 9.05 -1.11
CA GLY A 41 5.72 9.10 -1.99
C GLY A 41 6.66 7.93 -1.76
N ASP A 42 7.66 7.86 -2.64
CA ASP A 42 8.70 6.83 -2.59
C ASP A 42 8.10 5.42 -2.62
N ASN A 43 7.43 5.10 -3.73
CA ASN A 43 6.60 3.90 -3.89
C ASN A 43 7.29 2.78 -4.67
N ASN A 44 8.48 3.01 -5.23
CA ASN A 44 9.07 2.09 -6.21
C ASN A 44 10.59 2.26 -6.30
N TYR A 45 11.33 1.59 -5.42
CA TYR A 45 12.79 1.66 -5.37
C TYR A 45 13.48 0.59 -6.22
N PRO A 46 14.74 0.82 -6.66
CA PRO A 46 15.51 2.04 -6.45
C PRO A 46 15.20 3.15 -7.45
N ASP A 47 14.87 2.81 -8.71
CA ASP A 47 14.88 3.78 -9.82
C ASP A 47 13.49 4.28 -10.25
N GLY A 48 12.39 3.79 -9.65
CA GLY A 48 11.05 4.24 -9.99
C GLY A 48 10.54 3.79 -11.37
N TRP A 49 11.15 2.79 -12.00
CA TRP A 49 10.79 2.37 -13.36
C TRP A 49 9.38 1.78 -13.43
N ALA A 50 8.63 2.11 -14.48
CA ALA A 50 7.31 1.54 -14.71
C ALA A 50 7.33 0.00 -14.81
N SER A 51 8.41 -0.56 -15.36
CA SER A 51 8.59 -2.02 -15.48
C SER A 51 8.82 -2.73 -14.15
N THR A 52 9.10 -2.01 -13.07
CA THR A 52 9.36 -2.59 -11.75
C THR A 52 8.22 -2.42 -10.77
N ILE A 53 7.19 -1.64 -11.11
CA ILE A 53 6.13 -1.27 -10.17
C ILE A 53 5.40 -2.49 -9.61
N ASP A 54 5.05 -3.45 -10.46
CA ASP A 54 4.32 -4.64 -10.02
C ASP A 54 5.17 -5.54 -9.14
N ARG A 55 6.40 -5.80 -9.58
CA ARG A 55 7.37 -6.57 -8.81
C ARG A 55 7.70 -5.92 -7.46
N ASN A 56 7.77 -4.60 -7.39
CA ASN A 56 8.21 -3.92 -6.17
C ASN A 56 7.07 -3.67 -5.19
N ILE A 57 5.88 -3.33 -5.69
CA ILE A 57 4.72 -3.00 -4.85
C ILE A 57 3.41 -3.60 -5.32
N GLY A 58 3.19 -3.73 -6.64
CA GLY A 58 1.89 -4.09 -7.19
C GLY A 58 1.41 -5.40 -6.60
N GLN A 59 2.24 -6.45 -6.65
CA GLN A 59 1.95 -7.79 -6.12
C GLN A 59 1.50 -7.83 -4.65
N TYR A 60 1.77 -6.78 -3.86
CA TYR A 60 1.41 -6.70 -2.45
C TYR A 60 0.13 -5.91 -2.19
N TYR A 61 -0.19 -4.91 -3.02
CA TYR A 61 -1.29 -3.96 -2.77
C TYR A 61 -2.36 -3.95 -3.87
N HIS A 62 -2.18 -4.64 -5.00
CA HIS A 62 -3.25 -4.87 -5.96
C HIS A 62 -4.16 -6.00 -5.47
N ASP A 63 -5.46 -5.74 -5.42
CA ASP A 63 -6.52 -6.71 -5.12
C ASP A 63 -7.55 -6.70 -6.28
#